data_AF-A0A964MBW1-F1
#
_entry.id   AF-A0A964MBW1-F1
#
_cell.length_a   1.000
_cell.length_b   1.000
_cell.length_c   1.000
_cell.angle_alpha   90.00
_cell.angle_beta   90.00
_cell.angle_gamma   90.00
#
_symmetry.space_group_name_H-M   'P 1'
#
loop_
_entity.id
_entity.type
_entity.pdbx_description
1 polymer ?
#
loop_
_entity_poly.entity_id
_entity_poly.type
_entity_poly.pdbx_seq_one_letter_code
_entity_poly.pdbx_strand_id
1 'polypeptide(L)' 'MTKKLTIGNVTIGGGAPLALIAGPCVMEDETTVLSTAEAIKKIADKLKIGPVFKSSYR' A
#
# COMPACT_ATOMS: atom_id res chain seq x y z
N MET A 1 -11.13 21.32 -7.67
CA MET A 1 -10.08 20.36 -8.09
C MET A 1 -9.41 19.80 -6.84
N THR A 2 -9.21 18.48 -6.76
CA THR A 2 -8.46 17.85 -5.65
C THR A 2 -6.95 17.97 -5.90
N LYS A 3 -6.18 18.25 -4.84
CA LYS A 3 -4.71 18.36 -4.94
C LYS A 3 -4.09 16.98 -5.24
N LYS A 4 -2.97 16.97 -5.97
CA LYS A 4 -2.13 15.78 -6.18
C LYS A 4 -0.99 15.77 -5.18
N LEU A 5 -0.71 14.61 -4.60
CA LEU A 5 0.42 14.36 -3.72
C LEU A 5 1.12 13.08 -4.15
N THR A 6 2.45 13.11 -4.27
CA THR A 6 3.26 11.93 -4.61
C THR A 6 4.07 11.51 -3.39
N ILE A 7 3.98 10.23 -3.03
CA ILE A 7 4.72 9.60 -1.94
C ILE A 7 5.43 8.38 -2.51
N GLY A 8 6.76 8.45 -2.64
CA GLY A 8 7.53 7.41 -3.33
C GLY A 8 6.99 7.19 -4.76
N ASN A 9 6.51 5.98 -5.03
CA ASN A 9 5.93 5.56 -6.30
C ASN A 9 4.38 5.64 -6.37
N VAL A 10 3.71 6.17 -5.33
CA VAL A 10 2.24 6.28 -5.27
C VAL A 10 1.82 7.75 -5.39
N THR A 11 0.88 8.03 -6.28
CA THR A 11 0.28 9.36 -6.45
C THR A 11 -1.18 9.33 -6.00
N ILE A 12 -1.57 10.26 -5.12
CA ILE A 12 -2.91 10.35 -4.53
C ILE A 12 -3.60 11.63 -5.04
N GLY A 13 -4.87 11.50 -5.41
CA GLY A 13 -5.73 12.62 -5.79
C GLY A 13 -5.60 13.05 -7.26
N GLY A 14 -6.36 14.08 -7.65
CA GLY A 14 -6.34 14.67 -8.99
C GLY A 14 -6.56 13.68 -10.15
N GLY A 15 -7.36 12.63 -9.94
CA GLY A 15 -7.65 11.61 -10.96
C GLY A 15 -6.55 10.57 -11.17
N ALA A 16 -5.56 10.49 -10.28
CA ALA A 16 -4.60 9.39 -10.26
C ALA A 16 -5.29 8.03 -9.99
N PRO A 17 -4.66 6.89 -10.36
CA PRO A 17 -5.14 5.57 -9.96
C PRO A 17 -5.38 5.48 -8.45
N LEU A 18 -6.30 4.61 -8.03
CA LEU A 18 -6.60 4.40 -6.62
C LEU A 18 -5.32 4.10 -5.84
N ALA A 19 -5.16 4.73 -4.67
CA ALA A 19 -4.12 4.38 -3.71
C ALA A 19 -4.73 3.48 -2.62
N LEU A 20 -4.00 2.44 -2.22
CA LEU A 20 -4.42 1.47 -1.22
C LEU A 20 -3.43 1.47 -0.05
N ILE A 21 -3.90 1.78 1.15
CA ILE A 21 -3.13 1.60 2.38
C ILE A 21 -3.63 0.33 3.05
N ALA A 22 -2.80 -0.71 3.13
CA ALA A 22 -3.21 -2.03 3.63
C ALA A 22 -2.07 -2.79 4.31
N GLY A 23 -2.43 -3.68 5.24
CA GLY A 23 -1.52 -4.58 5.94
C GLY A 23 -2.09 -5.03 7.29
N PRO A 24 -1.36 -5.88 8.02
CA PRO A 24 -1.82 -6.40 9.30
C PRO A 24 -1.89 -5.28 10.34
N CYS A 25 -2.77 -5.42 11.34
CA CYS A 25 -2.95 -4.40 12.37
C CYS A 25 -1.63 -4.09 13.10
N VAL A 26 -0.87 -5.14 13.41
CA VAL A 26 0.39 -5.12 14.14
C VAL A 26 1.44 -6.00 13.47
N MET A 27 2.70 -5.66 13.66
CA MET A 27 3.84 -6.44 13.19
C MET A 27 4.10 -7.60 14.18
N GLU A 28 3.91 -8.84 13.73
CA GLU A 28 4.05 -10.04 14.57
C GLU A 28 5.45 -10.66 14.43
N ASP A 29 5.79 -11.05 13.20
CA ASP A 29 7.09 -11.60 12.84
C ASP A 29 7.46 -11.22 11.40
N GLU A 30 8.75 -11.31 11.07
CA GLU A 30 9.27 -10.92 9.75
C GLU A 30 8.65 -11.70 8.60
N THR A 31 8.41 -13.01 8.78
CA THR A 31 7.90 -13.88 7.72
C THR A 31 6.48 -13.49 7.35
N THR A 32 5.60 -13.36 8.35
CA THR A 32 4.20 -12.97 8.18
C THR A 32 4.08 -11.58 7.55
N VAL A 33 4.95 -10.65 7.95
CA VAL A 33 4.97 -9.28 7.44
C VAL A 33 5.36 -9.24 5.97
N LEU A 34 6.47 -9.88 5.61
CA LEU A 34 6.96 -9.89 4.23
C LEU A 34 6.01 -10.66 3.31
N SER A 35 5.46 -11.80 3.73
CA SER A 35 4.50 -12.56 2.92
C SER A 35 3.21 -11.78 2.68
N THR A 36 2.72 -11.05 3.69
CA THR A 36 1.54 -10.20 3.55
C THR A 36 1.79 -9.02 2.63
N ALA A 37 2.95 -8.35 2.78
CA ALA A 37 3.35 -7.25 1.90
C ALA A 37 3.47 -7.71 0.44
N GLU A 38 4.05 -8.88 0.20
CA GLU A 38 4.18 -9.46 -1.14
C GLU A 38 2.81 -9.77 -1.77
N ALA A 39 1.88 -10.36 -1.00
CA ALA A 39 0.53 -10.62 -1.45
C ALA A 39 -0.23 -9.34 -1.82
N ILE A 40 -0.14 -8.30 -0.98
CA ILE A 40 -0.75 -6.98 -1.25
C ILE A 40 -0.16 -6.38 -2.53
N LYS A 41 1.17 -6.43 -2.69
CA LYS A 41 1.85 -5.94 -3.90
C LYS A 41 1.36 -6.66 -5.16
N LYS A 42 1.29 -8.00 -5.14
CA LYS A 42 0.81 -8.79 -6.30
C LYS A 42 -0.62 -8.40 -6.71
N ILE A 43 -1.51 -8.20 -5.73
CA ILE A 43 -2.89 -7.77 -5.97
C ILE A 43 -2.92 -6.35 -6.55
N ALA A 44 -2.16 -5.43 -5.96
CA ALA A 44 -2.11 -4.04 -6.39
C ALA A 44 -1.56 -3.90 -7.82
N ASP A 45 -0.50 -4.64 -8.15
CA ASP A 45 0.09 -4.67 -9.49
C ASP A 45 -0.91 -5.19 -10.53
N LYS A 46 -1.68 -6.26 -10.21
CA LYS A 46 -2.75 -6.80 -11.07
C LYS A 46 -3.86 -5.77 -11.32
N LEU A 47 -4.22 -4.99 -10.30
CA LEU A 47 -5.29 -3.98 -10.38
C LEU A 47 -4.78 -2.61 -10.88
N LYS A 48 -3.47 -2.45 -11.08
CA LYS A 48 -2.82 -1.18 -11.45
C LYS A 48 -3.13 -0.03 -10.47
N ILE A 49 -3.15 -0.34 -9.18
CA ILE A 49 -3.34 0.62 -8.08
C ILE A 49 -2.04 0.82 -7.30
N GLY A 50 -1.90 1.95 -6.60
CA GLY A 50 -0.69 2.26 -5.83
C GLY A 50 -0.76 1.73 -4.39
N PRO A 51 0.03 0.71 -3.99
CA PRO A 51 0.00 0.19 -2.63
C PRO A 51 0.92 0.96 -1.68
N VAL A 52 0.47 1.12 -0.44
CA VAL A 52 1.27 1.54 0.72
C VAL A 52 1.06 0.46 1.79
N PHE A 53 2.12 -0.29 2.11
CA PHE A 53 2.06 -1.27 3.19
C PHE A 53 1.97 -0.57 4.54
N LYS A 54 1.08 -1.03 5.42
CA LYS A 54 0.89 -0.46 6.76
C LYS A 54 0.84 -1.56 7.81
N SER A 55 1.61 -1.38 8.88
CA SER A 55 1.47 -2.14 10.12
C SER A 55 1.95 -1.30 11.30
N SER A 56 1.40 -1.53 12.49
CA SER A 56 1.83 -0.86 13.71
C SER A 56 2.91 -1.66 14.44
N TYR A 57 3.89 -0.98 15.03
CA TYR A 57 4.79 -1.61 16.01
C TYR A 57 3.99 -1.97 17.27
N ARG A 58 4.41 -3.05 17.94
CA ARG A 58 3.95 -3.39 19.30
C ARG A 58 4.92 -2.85 20.33
#